data_AF-A0A2E1S604-F1
#
_entry.id   AF-A0A2E1S604-F1
#
_cell.length_a   1.000
_cell.length_b   1.000
_cell.length_c   1.000
_cell.angle_alpha   90.00
_cell.angle_beta   90.00
_cell.angle_gamma   90.00
#
_symmetry.space_group_name_H-M   'P 1'
#
loop_
_entity.id
_entity.type
_entity.pdbx_description
1 polymer ?
#
loop_
_entity_poly.entity_id
_entity_poly.type
_entity_poly.pdbx_seq_one_letter_code
_entity_poly.pdbx_strand_id
1 'polypeptide(L)'
;MAKLNSLSDLRFLFPEAEGAYNPEPETRKQNLEAHFSNKGRGGKTVTVIKGFVGSSKELKAFEKELKLLCAVGGSVKSNEIIIQGNFRDKIMAHLQKQGHNVKRVGG
;
A
#
# COMPACT_ATOMS: atom_id res chain seq x y z
N MET A 1 34.74 -24.70 -21.85
CA MET A 1 33.95 -23.46 -21.71
C MET A 1 32.60 -23.68 -22.38
N ALA A 2 31.54 -23.94 -21.62
CA ALA A 2 30.20 -24.11 -22.19
C ALA A 2 29.71 -22.77 -22.73
N LYS A 3 29.49 -22.68 -24.05
CA LYS A 3 28.87 -21.51 -24.69
C LYS A 3 27.35 -21.66 -24.59
N LEU A 4 26.70 -20.73 -23.91
CA LEU A 4 25.24 -20.59 -23.89
C LEU A 4 24.77 -20.14 -25.29
N ASN A 5 24.16 -21.05 -26.04
CA ASN A 5 23.76 -20.83 -27.44
C ASN A 5 22.25 -20.78 -27.65
N SER A 6 21.42 -20.98 -26.62
CA SER A 6 19.96 -20.96 -26.78
C SER A 6 19.21 -20.43 -25.56
N LEU A 7 18.04 -19.82 -25.81
CA LEU A 7 17.06 -19.44 -24.79
C LEU A 7 16.53 -20.66 -24.01
N SER A 8 16.63 -21.86 -24.59
CA SER A 8 16.21 -23.13 -24.00
C SER A 8 17.14 -23.56 -22.85
N ASP A 9 18.44 -23.32 -22.98
CA ASP A 9 19.45 -23.67 -21.96
C ASP A 9 19.28 -22.83 -20.68
N LEU A 10 18.83 -21.58 -20.83
CA LEU A 10 18.48 -20.70 -19.71
C LEU A 10 17.31 -21.24 -18.88
N ARG A 11 16.34 -21.90 -19.51
CA ARG A 11 15.17 -22.45 -18.81
C ARG A 11 15.48 -23.71 -18.01
N PHE A 12 16.54 -24.44 -18.39
CA PHE A 12 16.99 -25.64 -17.71
C PHE A 12 17.78 -25.36 -16.42
N LEU A 13 18.42 -24.19 -16.35
CA LEU A 13 19.18 -23.75 -15.17
C LEU A 13 18.28 -23.22 -14.03
N PHE A 14 17.04 -22.84 -14.35
CA PHE A 14 16.07 -22.29 -13.41
C PHE A 14 14.69 -22.99 -13.53
N PRO A 15 14.60 -24.28 -13.16
CA PRO A 15 13.34 -25.05 -13.26
C PRO A 15 12.20 -24.50 -12.38
N GLU A 16 12.49 -23.60 -11.43
CA GLU A 16 11.54 -23.03 -10.47
C GLU A 16 11.25 -21.52 -10.66
N ALA A 17 11.68 -20.89 -11.75
CA ALA A 17 11.39 -19.48 -11.99
C ALA A 17 9.94 -19.22 -12.48
N GLU A 18 8.95 -19.90 -11.87
CA GLU A 18 7.52 -19.54 -11.93
C GLU A 18 7.22 -18.63 -10.73
N GLY A 19 7.79 -17.44 -10.76
CA GLY A 19 7.59 -16.45 -9.73
C GLY A 19 8.34 -15.22 -10.14
N ALA A 20 7.60 -14.19 -10.59
CA ALA A 20 8.19 -12.87 -10.73
C ALA A 20 8.80 -12.53 -9.37
N TYR A 21 10.13 -12.40 -9.31
CA TYR A 21 10.81 -11.84 -8.15
C TYR A 21 10.16 -10.48 -7.89
N ASN A 22 9.27 -10.46 -6.90
CA ASN A 22 8.61 -9.27 -6.43
C ASN A 22 9.38 -8.88 -5.18
N PRO A 23 10.47 -8.09 -5.30
CA PRO A 23 11.23 -7.68 -4.13
C PRO A 23 10.24 -7.10 -3.13
N GLU A 24 10.33 -7.56 -1.87
CA GLU A 24 9.59 -6.94 -0.79
C GLU A 24 9.90 -5.44 -0.83
N PRO A 25 8.88 -4.56 -0.94
CA PRO A 25 9.15 -3.15 -1.04
C PRO A 25 9.90 -2.73 0.22
N GLU A 26 11.15 -2.29 0.06
CA GLU A 26 11.91 -1.70 1.16
C GLU A 26 11.08 -0.54 1.70
N THR A 27 10.42 -0.75 2.85
CA THR A 27 9.48 0.21 3.41
C THR A 27 10.26 1.41 3.90
N ARG A 28 10.40 2.40 3.02
CA ARG A 28 10.94 3.71 3.38
C ARG A 28 10.05 4.26 4.48
N LYS A 29 10.64 4.60 5.63
CA LYS A 29 9.91 5.22 6.73
C LYS A 29 9.34 6.55 6.21
N GLN A 30 8.03 6.71 6.33
CA GLN A 30 7.29 7.87 5.82
C GLN A 30 6.49 8.50 6.95
N ASN A 31 6.27 9.80 6.86
CA ASN A 31 5.40 10.55 7.75
C ASN A 31 4.01 10.64 7.10
N LEU A 32 3.07 9.84 7.58
CA LEU A 32 1.71 9.74 7.08
C LEU A 32 0.74 10.45 8.04
N GLU A 33 -0.38 10.93 7.51
CA GLU A 33 -1.43 11.58 8.29
C GLU A 33 -2.75 10.84 8.11
N ALA A 34 -3.36 10.43 9.23
CA ALA A 34 -4.65 9.77 9.26
C ALA A 34 -5.75 10.76 9.64
N HIS A 35 -6.49 11.22 8.64
CA HIS A 35 -7.58 12.18 8.79
C HIS A 35 -8.93 11.50 8.96
N PHE A 36 -9.79 12.12 9.74
CA PHE A 36 -11.22 11.80 9.81
C PHE A 36 -12.04 12.80 9.02
N SER A 37 -12.98 12.29 8.21
CA SER A 37 -13.93 13.14 7.51
C SER A 37 -15.33 12.53 7.50
N ASN A 38 -16.32 13.34 7.87
CA ASN A 38 -17.74 13.02 7.81
C ASN A 38 -18.53 14.08 7.00
N LYS A 39 -17.94 15.25 6.75
CA LYS A 39 -18.57 16.37 6.05
C LYS A 39 -18.59 16.12 4.53
N GLY A 40 -19.74 16.35 3.90
CA GLY A 40 -19.88 16.35 2.44
C GLY A 40 -19.94 14.97 1.76
N ARG A 41 -20.15 13.89 2.51
CA ARG A 41 -20.24 12.52 1.97
C ARG A 41 -21.57 11.81 2.28
N GLY A 42 -22.64 12.59 2.39
CA GLY A 42 -23.98 12.07 2.70
C GLY A 42 -24.06 11.39 4.08
N GLY A 43 -23.34 11.93 5.07
CA GLY A 43 -23.27 11.37 6.43
C GLY A 43 -22.33 10.16 6.59
N LYS A 44 -21.71 9.68 5.49
CA LYS A 44 -20.78 8.55 5.56
C LYS A 44 -19.45 8.98 6.15
N THR A 45 -19.02 8.26 7.17
CA THR A 45 -17.70 8.43 7.79
C THR A 45 -16.63 7.79 6.92
N VAL A 46 -15.50 8.49 6.76
CA VAL A 46 -14.33 7.98 6.04
C VAL A 46 -13.04 8.31 6.78
N THR A 47 -12.03 7.49 6.56
CA THR A 47 -10.65 7.71 6.96
C THR A 47 -9.87 8.11 5.71
N VAL A 48 -9.10 9.19 5.78
CA VAL A 48 -8.27 9.68 4.66
C VAL A 48 -6.80 9.64 5.07
N ILE A 49 -5.99 8.89 4.35
CA ILE A 49 -4.55 8.82 4.57
C ILE A 49 -3.85 9.75 3.58
N LYS A 50 -3.05 10.68 4.12
CA LYS A 50 -2.26 11.66 3.37
C LYS A 50 -0.78 11.56 3.72
N GLY A 51 0.05 12.28 2.97
CA GLY A 51 1.50 12.33 3.19
C GLY A 51 2.26 11.15 2.57
N PHE A 52 1.61 10.34 1.71
CA PHE A 52 2.29 9.27 1.01
C PHE A 52 3.29 9.83 -0.02
N VAL A 53 4.54 9.37 0.07
CA VAL A 53 5.62 9.76 -0.83
C VAL A 53 6.01 8.56 -1.67
N GLY A 54 5.64 8.58 -2.94
CA GLY A 54 5.97 7.49 -3.85
C GLY A 54 5.28 7.64 -5.20
N SER A 55 5.45 6.61 -6.03
CA SER A 55 4.78 6.49 -7.32
C SER A 55 3.30 6.15 -7.16
N SER A 56 2.51 6.44 -8.18
CA SER A 56 1.09 6.08 -8.24
C SER A 56 0.84 4.56 -8.15
N LYS A 57 1.84 3.75 -8.55
CA LYS A 57 1.80 2.28 -8.45
C LYS A 57 1.91 1.83 -6.99
N GLU A 58 2.86 2.40 -6.25
CA GLU A 58 3.03 2.11 -4.81
C GLU A 58 1.83 2.60 -4.01
N LEU A 59 1.29 3.78 -4.35
CA LEU A 59 0.09 4.32 -3.72
C LEU A 59 -1.12 3.38 -3.90
N LYS A 60 -1.30 2.79 -5.10
CA LYS A 60 -2.34 1.78 -5.34
C LYS A 60 -2.08 0.47 -4.59
N ALA A 61 -0.82 0.07 -4.42
CA ALA A 61 -0.48 -1.09 -3.61
C ALA A 61 -0.85 -0.84 -2.13
N PHE A 62 -0.50 0.33 -1.61
CA PHE A 62 -0.85 0.78 -0.26
C PHE A 62 -2.36 0.85 -0.05
N GLU A 63 -3.11 1.37 -1.04
CA GLU A 63 -4.57 1.40 -1.00
C GLU A 63 -5.18 -0.01 -0.96
N LYS A 64 -4.67 -0.96 -1.74
CA LYS A 64 -5.11 -2.37 -1.68
C LYS A 64 -4.84 -2.98 -0.32
N GLU A 65 -3.67 -2.74 0.23
CA GLU A 65 -3.29 -3.25 1.54
C GLU A 65 -4.22 -2.74 2.66
N LEU A 66 -4.47 -1.43 2.70
CA LEU A 66 -5.36 -0.82 3.67
C LEU A 66 -6.82 -1.29 3.53
N LYS A 67 -7.28 -1.53 2.30
CA LYS A 67 -8.61 -2.13 2.04
C LYS A 67 -8.69 -3.56 2.56
N LEU A 68 -7.67 -4.39 2.32
CA LEU A 68 -7.61 -5.76 2.84
C LEU A 68 -7.59 -5.78 4.37
N LEU A 69 -6.80 -4.89 4.99
CA LEU A 69 -6.74 -4.74 6.44
C LEU A 69 -8.12 -4.40 7.03
N CYS A 70 -8.86 -3.50 6.38
CA CYS A 70 -10.12 -3.00 6.91
C CYS A 70 -11.36 -3.76 6.39
N ALA A 71 -11.21 -4.64 5.40
CA ALA A 71 -12.29 -5.35 4.70
C ALA A 71 -13.40 -4.42 4.18
N VAL A 72 -13.03 -3.23 3.72
CA VAL A 72 -13.97 -2.19 3.24
C VAL A 72 -13.54 -1.62 1.89
N GLY A 73 -14.47 -0.93 1.25
CA GLY A 73 -14.19 -0.14 0.06
C GLY A 73 -13.26 1.03 0.34
N GLY A 74 -12.49 1.39 -0.69
CA GLY A 74 -11.63 2.55 -0.68
C GLY A 74 -11.34 3.04 -2.10
N SER A 75 -10.78 4.23 -2.20
CA SER A 75 -10.35 4.81 -3.47
C SER A 75 -9.17 5.75 -3.26
N VAL A 76 -8.35 5.90 -4.29
CA VAL A 76 -7.28 6.89 -4.33
C VAL A 76 -7.79 8.14 -5.05
N LYS A 77 -7.66 9.31 -4.41
CA LYS A 77 -7.98 10.60 -5.02
C LYS A 77 -6.90 11.62 -4.66
N SER A 78 -6.35 12.31 -5.66
CA SER A 78 -5.40 13.42 -5.44
C SER A 78 -4.20 13.07 -4.54
N ASN A 79 -3.61 11.88 -4.73
CA ASN A 79 -2.52 11.36 -3.88
C ASN A 79 -2.93 11.08 -2.42
N GLU A 80 -4.22 10.93 -2.16
CA GLU A 80 -4.78 10.57 -0.85
C GLU A 80 -5.52 9.24 -0.96
N ILE A 81 -5.40 8.39 0.05
CA ILE A 81 -6.14 7.12 0.12
C ILE A 81 -7.36 7.35 0.99
N ILE A 82 -8.54 7.11 0.44
CA ILE A 82 -9.82 7.26 1.11
C ILE A 82 -10.35 5.87 1.42
N ILE A 83 -10.53 5.56 2.70
CA ILE A 83 -11.10 4.31 3.21
C ILE A 83 -12.46 4.60 3.85
N GLN A 84 -13.46 3.78 3.56
CA GLN A 84 -14.79 3.92 4.16
C GLN A 84 -14.78 3.47 5.63
N GLY A 85 -15.45 4.21 6.51
CA GLY A 85 -15.51 3.93 7.94
C GLY A 85 -14.42 4.63 8.77
N ASN A 86 -14.50 4.45 10.09
CA ASN A 86 -13.54 4.97 11.05
C ASN A 86 -12.58 3.84 11.46
N PHE A 87 -11.52 3.65 10.67
CA PHE A 87 -10.49 2.64 10.91
C PHE A 87 -9.13 3.28 11.25
N ARG A 88 -9.13 4.53 11.70
CA ARG A 88 -7.92 5.29 12.01
C ARG A 88 -6.99 4.51 12.93
N ASP A 89 -7.49 4.01 14.06
CA ASP A 89 -6.66 3.32 15.05
C ASP A 89 -6.06 2.03 14.49
N LYS A 90 -6.85 1.25 13.74
CA LYS A 90 -6.40 0.01 13.09
C LYS A 90 -5.32 0.28 12.03
N ILE A 91 -5.55 1.28 11.18
CA ILE A 91 -4.61 1.67 10.13
C ILE A 91 -3.33 2.22 10.74
N MET A 92 -3.42 3.09 11.76
CA MET A 92 -2.27 3.62 12.46
C MET A 92 -1.42 2.51 13.10
N ALA A 93 -2.04 1.55 13.79
CA ALA A 93 -1.32 0.44 14.39
C ALA A 93 -0.59 -0.43 13.35
N HIS A 94 -1.24 -0.71 12.22
CA HIS A 94 -0.63 -1.47 11.12
C HIS A 94 0.56 -0.73 10.51
N LEU A 95 0.39 0.56 10.20
CA LEU A 95 1.45 1.38 9.62
C LEU A 95 2.63 1.59 10.58
N GLN A 96 2.37 1.75 11.87
CA GLN A 96 3.42 1.81 12.89
C GLN A 96 4.17 0.49 13.01
N LYS A 97 3.48 -0.66 12.88
CA LYS A 97 4.12 -1.98 12.83
C LYS A 97 5.04 -2.14 11.62
N GLN A 98 4.73 -1.47 10.51
CA GLN A 98 5.60 -1.39 9.32
C GLN A 98 6.74 -0.36 9.45
N GLY A 99 6.81 0.35 10.58
CA GLY A 99 7.84 1.36 10.84
C GLY A 99 7.55 2.74 10.23
N HIS A 100 6.33 2.99 9.73
CA HIS A 100 5.90 4.33 9.32
C HIS A 100 5.50 5.17 10.53
N ASN A 101 5.76 6.48 10.45
CA ASN A 101 5.31 7.43 11.45
C ASN A 101 3.94 7.96 11.03
N VAL A 102 2.91 7.75 11.84
CA VAL A 102 1.54 8.16 11.49
C VAL A 102 1.00 9.14 12.52
N LYS A 103 0.58 10.31 12.05
CA LYS A 103 -0.07 11.34 12.86
C LYS A 103 -1.58 11.24 12.72
N ARG A 104 -2.30 11.25 13.84
CA ARG A 104 -3.76 11.39 13.86
C ARG A 104 -4.12 12.86 13.60
N VAL A 105 -5.00 13.11 12.63
CA VAL A 105 -5.48 14.46 12.30
C VAL A 105 -7.01 14.51 12.31
N GLY A 106 -7.58 15.51 12.97
CA GLY A 106 -9.03 15.65 13.16
C GLY A 106 -9.57 14.93 14.41
N GLY A 107 -10.81 15.27 14.79
CA GLY A 107 -11.49 14.82 16.01
C GLY A 107 -11.75 13.32 16.10
#